data_AF-A0A1F2PDR0-F1
#
_entry.id   AF-A0A1F2PDR0-F1
#
_cell.length_a   1.000
_cell.length_b   1.000
_cell.length_c   1.000
_cell.angle_alpha   90.00
_cell.angle_beta   90.00
_cell.angle_gamma   90.00
#
_symmetry.space_group_name_H-M   'P 1'
#
loop_
_entity.id
_entity.type
_entity.pdbx_description
1 polymer ?
#
loop_
_entity_poly.entity_id
_entity_poly.type
_entity_poly.pdbx_seq_one_letter_code
_entity_poly.pdbx_strand_id
1 'polypeptide(L)'
;MFSNCGGKIKNLAKIIFWFGLIVGVLWLIVSLAQYANGREYLEYSSAYGGSSSYSILQESGDRAYTGLVGIYYSIILLASSIVTSWPLYGFGIIVAHFENDSENSGLEADTNNQIEETISTEEITHAEEAKNEHL
;
A
#
# COMPACT_ATOMS: atom_id res chain seq x y z
N MET A 1 15.64 7.67 13.76
CA MET A 1 16.24 7.01 12.58
C MET A 1 15.19 6.44 11.62
N PHE A 2 14.01 6.04 12.10
CA PHE A 2 12.85 5.75 11.26
C PHE A 2 11.73 6.74 11.60
N SER A 3 11.73 7.92 10.97
CA SER A 3 10.61 8.85 11.10
C SER A 3 9.52 8.52 10.08
N ASN A 4 8.27 8.57 10.54
CA ASN A 4 7.06 8.44 9.75
C ASN A 4 6.99 7.13 8.93
N CYS A 5 7.30 6.00 9.57
CA CYS A 5 7.17 4.69 8.94
C CYS A 5 5.72 4.36 8.61
N GLY A 6 4.77 4.72 9.47
CA GLY A 6 3.35 4.50 9.22
C GLY A 6 2.88 5.20 7.94
N GLY A 7 3.28 6.46 7.72
CA GLY A 7 2.98 7.20 6.50
C GLY A 7 3.63 6.59 5.26
N LYS A 8 4.88 6.14 5.35
CA LYS A 8 5.58 5.47 4.24
C LYS A 8 4.90 4.17 3.83
N ILE A 9 4.48 3.35 4.80
CA ILE A 9 3.77 2.08 4.55
C ILE A 9 2.41 2.35 3.90
N LYS A 10 1.65 3.34 4.40
CA LYS A 10 0.37 3.76 3.77
C LYS A 10 0.57 4.19 2.32
N ASN A 11 1.63 4.95 2.04
CA ASN A 11 1.90 5.44 0.70
C ASN A 11 2.32 4.29 -0.24
N LEU A 12 3.14 3.37 0.25
CA LEU A 12 3.52 2.17 -0.50
C LEU A 12 2.30 1.30 -0.84
N ALA A 13 1.38 1.10 0.11
CA ALA A 13 0.15 0.36 -0.14
C ALA A 13 -0.70 1.01 -1.24
N LYS A 14 -0.82 2.34 -1.26
CA LYS A 14 -1.50 3.07 -2.35
C LYS A 14 -0.81 2.86 -3.69
N ILE A 15 0.52 2.92 -3.74
CA ILE A 15 1.28 2.73 -4.99
C ILE A 15 1.05 1.32 -5.53
N ILE A 16 1.17 0.29 -4.69
CA ILE A 16 0.96 -1.11 -5.09
C ILE A 16 -0.48 -1.32 -5.58
N PHE A 17 -1.46 -0.75 -4.88
CA PHE A 17 -2.86 -0.79 -5.29
C PHE A 17 -3.07 -0.20 -6.69
N TRP A 18 -2.64 1.04 -6.90
CA TRP A 18 -2.81 1.72 -8.19
C TRP A 18 -2.02 1.05 -9.31
N PHE A 19 -0.82 0.58 -9.04
CA PHE A 19 -0.01 -0.13 -10.01
C PHE A 19 -0.69 -1.43 -10.45
N GLY A 20 -1.16 -2.25 -9.50
CA GLY A 20 -1.91 -3.47 -9.81
C GLY A 20 -3.20 -3.18 -10.58
N LEU A 21 -3.91 -2.10 -10.21
CA LEU A 21 -5.14 -1.70 -10.89
C LEU A 21 -4.89 -1.26 -12.34
N ILE A 22 -3.89 -0.39 -12.58
CA ILE A 22 -3.58 0.11 -13.92
C ILE A 22 -3.09 -1.03 -14.82
N VAL A 23 -2.12 -1.82 -14.34
CA VAL A 23 -1.57 -2.94 -15.11
C VAL A 23 -2.64 -3.99 -15.39
N GLY A 24 -3.46 -4.33 -14.39
CA GLY A 24 -4.57 -5.28 -14.53
C GLY A 24 -5.63 -4.82 -15.54
N VAL A 25 -6.03 -3.55 -15.51
CA VAL A 25 -7.02 -3.01 -16.46
C VAL A 25 -6.45 -2.94 -17.88
N LEU A 26 -5.21 -2.48 -18.06
CA LEU A 26 -4.57 -2.44 -19.38
C LEU A 26 -4.46 -3.85 -19.99
N TRP A 27 -4.01 -4.82 -19.20
CA TRP A 27 -3.92 -6.21 -19.64
C TRP A 27 -5.29 -6.80 -19.93
N LEU A 28 -6.32 -6.47 -19.13
CA LEU A 28 -7.69 -6.89 -19.35
C LEU A 28 -8.23 -6.40 -20.69
N ILE A 29 -8.00 -5.14 -21.05
CA ILE A 29 -8.44 -4.55 -22.32
C ILE A 29 -7.81 -5.28 -23.51
N VAL A 30 -6.49 -5.48 -23.48
CA VAL A 30 -5.77 -6.20 -24.53
C VAL A 30 -6.27 -7.64 -24.66
N SER A 31 -6.47 -8.30 -23.53
CA SER A 31 -6.96 -9.69 -23.47
C SER A 31 -8.40 -9.81 -23.99
N LEU A 32 -9.27 -8.84 -23.66
CA LEU A 32 -10.63 -8.76 -24.20
C LEU A 32 -10.63 -8.59 -25.72
N ALA A 33 -9.77 -7.70 -26.24
CA ALA A 33 -9.67 -7.48 -27.68
C ALA A 33 -9.19 -8.74 -28.42
N GLN A 34 -8.20 -9.45 -27.88
CA GLN A 34 -7.72 -10.71 -28.46
C GLN A 34 -8.80 -11.80 -28.43
N TYR A 35 -9.51 -11.94 -27.30
CA TYR A 35 -10.59 -12.90 -27.17
C TYR A 35 -11.77 -12.58 -28.11
N ALA A 36 -12.22 -11.33 -28.15
CA ALA A 36 -13.37 -10.92 -28.95
C ALA A 36 -13.16 -11.14 -30.45
N ASN A 37 -11.96 -10.85 -30.96
CA ASN A 37 -11.62 -11.02 -32.38
C ASN A 37 -11.41 -12.48 -32.78
N GLY A 38 -11.06 -13.36 -31.83
CA GLY A 38 -10.71 -14.75 -32.11
C GLY A 38 -11.69 -15.80 -31.57
N ARG A 39 -12.78 -15.39 -30.91
CA ARG A 39 -13.67 -16.30 -30.15
C ARG A 39 -14.24 -17.46 -30.98
N GLU A 40 -14.46 -17.24 -32.27
CA GLU A 40 -15.03 -18.22 -33.19
C GLU A 40 -14.01 -19.29 -33.60
N TYR A 41 -12.72 -19.00 -33.43
CA TYR A 41 -11.63 -19.89 -33.79
C TYR A 41 -11.04 -20.63 -32.59
N LEU A 42 -11.63 -20.46 -31.41
CA LEU A 42 -11.08 -20.94 -30.14
C LEU A 42 -10.97 -22.47 -30.09
N GLU A 43 -11.89 -23.16 -30.77
CA GLU A 43 -11.89 -24.62 -30.95
C GLU A 43 -10.72 -25.14 -31.81
N TYR A 44 -10.12 -24.28 -32.64
CA TYR A 44 -8.96 -24.63 -33.46
C TYR A 44 -7.63 -24.36 -32.75
N SER A 45 -7.64 -23.87 -31.50
CA SER A 45 -6.40 -23.60 -30.77
C SER A 45 -5.61 -24.89 -30.51
N SER A 46 -4.29 -24.75 -30.42
CA SER A 46 -3.38 -25.82 -30.03
C SER A 46 -3.73 -26.43 -28.66
N ALA A 47 -4.27 -25.61 -27.73
CA ALA A 47 -4.69 -26.05 -26.40
C ALA A 47 -5.90 -27.00 -26.43
N TYR A 48 -6.74 -26.93 -27.46
CA TYR A 48 -7.88 -27.82 -27.67
C TYR A 48 -7.61 -28.96 -28.66
N GLY A 49 -6.35 -29.17 -29.05
CA GLY A 49 -5.95 -30.24 -29.98
C GLY A 49 -6.06 -29.87 -31.45
N GLY A 50 -6.08 -28.57 -31.77
CA GLY A 50 -6.06 -28.07 -33.15
C GLY A 50 -4.90 -28.64 -33.97
N SER A 51 -5.19 -29.00 -35.22
CA SER A 51 -4.22 -29.59 -36.16
C SER A 51 -3.55 -28.53 -37.03
N SER A 52 -2.24 -28.71 -37.31
CA SER A 52 -1.42 -27.85 -38.17
C SER A 52 -1.88 -27.76 -39.63
N SER A 53 -2.85 -28.58 -40.04
CA SER A 53 -3.45 -28.54 -41.39
C SER A 53 -4.19 -27.23 -41.69
N TYR A 54 -4.60 -26.48 -40.66
CA TYR A 54 -5.27 -25.17 -40.79
C TYR A 54 -4.55 -24.08 -39.98
N SER A 55 -3.29 -23.80 -40.35
CA SER A 55 -2.38 -22.92 -39.59
C SER A 55 -2.96 -21.54 -39.26
N ILE A 56 -3.72 -20.91 -40.16
CA ILE A 56 -4.33 -19.59 -39.94
C ILE A 56 -5.46 -19.64 -38.91
N LEU A 57 -6.27 -20.71 -38.92
CA LEU A 57 -7.34 -20.90 -37.93
C LEU A 57 -6.75 -21.24 -36.56
N GLN A 58 -5.70 -22.05 -36.54
CA GLN A 58 -4.97 -22.39 -35.32
C GLN A 58 -4.33 -21.16 -34.68
N GLU A 59 -3.64 -20.32 -35.45
CA GLU A 59 -3.03 -19.08 -34.93
C GLU A 59 -4.09 -18.12 -34.35
N SER A 60 -5.23 -18.00 -35.03
CA SER A 60 -6.34 -17.16 -34.56
C SER A 60 -6.96 -17.73 -33.27
N GLY A 61 -7.09 -19.06 -33.17
CA GLY A 61 -7.54 -19.75 -31.97
C GLY A 61 -6.58 -19.64 -30.79
N ASP A 62 -5.27 -19.72 -31.03
CA ASP A 62 -4.23 -19.56 -29.99
C ASP A 62 -4.23 -18.14 -29.41
N ARG A 63 -4.43 -17.12 -30.26
CA ARG A 63 -4.61 -15.74 -29.80
C ARG A 63 -5.88 -15.58 -28.97
N ALA A 64 -6.98 -16.19 -29.38
CA ALA A 64 -8.24 -16.18 -28.63
C ALA A 64 -8.10 -16.84 -27.26
N TYR A 65 -7.43 -18.00 -27.21
CA TYR A 65 -7.14 -18.72 -25.97
C TYR A 65 -6.22 -17.91 -25.04
N THR A 66 -5.16 -17.31 -25.59
CA THR A 66 -4.28 -16.39 -24.85
C THR A 66 -5.05 -15.20 -24.29
N GLY A 67 -5.98 -14.64 -25.06
CA GLY A 67 -6.91 -13.61 -24.60
C GLY A 67 -7.80 -14.10 -23.45
N LEU A 68 -8.41 -15.28 -23.56
CA LEU A 68 -9.25 -15.85 -22.50
C LEU A 68 -8.46 -16.06 -21.20
N VAL A 69 -7.27 -16.66 -21.28
CA VAL A 69 -6.37 -16.85 -20.14
C VAL A 69 -5.93 -15.49 -19.57
N GLY A 70 -5.62 -14.53 -20.43
CA GLY A 70 -5.27 -13.16 -20.05
C GLY A 70 -6.39 -12.44 -19.27
N ILE A 71 -7.66 -12.65 -19.63
CA ILE A 71 -8.82 -12.14 -18.89
C ILE A 71 -8.85 -12.73 -17.47
N TYR A 72 -8.71 -14.05 -17.34
CA TYR A 72 -8.67 -14.71 -16.03
C TYR A 72 -7.56 -14.17 -15.14
N TYR A 73 -6.34 -14.08 -15.65
CA TYR A 73 -5.22 -13.53 -14.88
C TYR A 73 -5.42 -12.06 -14.53
N SER A 74 -6.02 -11.26 -15.41
CA SER A 74 -6.32 -9.86 -15.11
C SER A 74 -7.29 -9.73 -13.94
N ILE A 75 -8.36 -10.53 -13.92
CA ILE A 75 -9.33 -10.54 -12.83
C ILE A 75 -8.66 -10.95 -11.51
N ILE A 76 -7.82 -11.99 -11.53
CA ILE A 76 -7.07 -12.43 -10.35
C ILE A 76 -6.09 -11.34 -9.89
N LEU A 77 -5.43 -10.65 -10.80
CA LEU A 77 -4.50 -9.56 -10.48
C LEU A 77 -5.24 -8.37 -9.85
N LEU A 78 -6.43 -8.01 -10.37
CA LEU A 78 -7.28 -6.98 -9.77
C LEU A 78 -7.81 -7.39 -8.39
N ALA A 79 -8.23 -8.63 -8.21
CA ALA A 79 -8.68 -9.12 -6.91
C ALA A 79 -7.54 -9.16 -5.89
N SER A 80 -6.37 -9.66 -6.29
CA SER A 80 -5.19 -9.74 -5.44
C SER A 80 -4.64 -8.37 -5.06
N SER A 81 -4.70 -7.36 -5.95
CA SER A 81 -4.29 -5.99 -5.61
C SER A 81 -5.18 -5.39 -4.51
N ILE A 82 -6.49 -5.66 -4.53
CA ILE A 82 -7.40 -5.25 -3.46
C ILE A 82 -7.07 -5.99 -2.16
N VAL A 83 -6.98 -7.32 -2.21
CA VAL A 83 -6.79 -8.17 -1.02
C VAL A 83 -5.45 -7.91 -0.35
N THR A 84 -4.39 -7.61 -1.10
CA THR A 84 -3.05 -7.34 -0.54
C THR A 84 -2.90 -5.91 -0.04
N SER A 85 -3.54 -4.94 -0.69
CA SER A 85 -3.39 -3.53 -0.31
C SER A 85 -4.12 -3.17 0.98
N TRP A 86 -5.25 -3.83 1.27
CA TRP A 86 -6.01 -3.59 2.50
C TRP A 86 -5.19 -3.89 3.77
N PRO A 87 -4.66 -5.11 4.02
CA PRO A 87 -3.91 -5.39 5.23
C PRO A 87 -2.65 -4.52 5.33
N LEU A 88 -1.99 -4.22 4.21
CA LEU A 88 -0.80 -3.37 4.21
C LEU A 88 -1.13 -1.91 4.59
N TYR A 89 -2.23 -1.37 4.09
CA TYR A 89 -2.72 -0.05 4.47
C TYR A 89 -3.14 -0.02 5.95
N GLY A 90 -3.85 -1.06 6.41
CA GLY A 90 -4.25 -1.22 7.81
C GLY A 90 -3.04 -1.27 8.75
N PHE A 91 -2.01 -2.03 8.39
CA PHE A 91 -0.74 -2.07 9.14
C PHE A 91 -0.09 -0.69 9.22
N GLY A 92 -0.09 0.07 8.12
CA GLY A 92 0.39 1.45 8.10
C GLY A 92 -0.38 2.38 9.06
N ILE A 93 -1.69 2.17 9.26
CA ILE A 93 -2.48 2.92 10.26
C ILE A 93 -2.02 2.60 11.68
N ILE A 94 -1.87 1.31 11.99
CA ILE A 94 -1.48 0.86 13.33
C ILE A 94 -0.10 1.44 13.70
N VAL A 95 0.87 1.32 12.79
CA VAL A 95 2.22 1.86 13.02
C VAL A 95 2.20 3.37 13.21
N ALA A 96 1.42 4.11 12.41
CA ALA A 96 1.31 5.56 12.56
C ALA A 96 0.71 5.97 13.91
N HIS A 97 -0.20 5.17 14.47
CA HIS A 97 -0.79 5.45 15.78
C HIS A 97 0.25 5.29 16.90
N PHE A 98 1.01 4.19 16.87
CA PHE A 98 2.10 3.96 17.83
C PHE A 98 3.22 4.99 17.75
N GLU A 99 3.57 5.46 16.54
CA GLU A 99 4.54 6.54 16.36
C GLU A 99 4.07 7.84 17.03
N ASN A 100 2.80 8.21 16.82
CA ASN A 100 2.23 9.43 17.40
C ASN A 100 2.11 9.34 18.94
N ASP A 101 1.69 8.20 19.48
CA ASP A 101 1.56 8.01 20.93
C ASP A 101 2.93 8.07 21.63
N SER A 102 3.97 7.53 20.98
CA SER A 102 5.36 7.61 21.47
C SER A 102 5.92 9.02 21.41
N GLU A 103 5.57 9.80 20.38
CA GLU A 103 6.04 11.19 20.25
C GLU A 103 5.35 12.10 21.28
N ASN A 104 4.03 11.92 21.48
CA ASN A 104 3.27 12.73 22.42
C ASN A 104 3.66 12.46 23.88
N SER A 105 3.89 11.20 24.24
CA SER A 105 4.40 10.84 25.58
C SER A 105 5.82 11.36 25.85
N GLY A 106 6.68 11.42 24.83
CA GLY A 106 7.99 12.05 24.93
C GLY A 106 7.90 13.56 25.18
N LEU A 107 7.01 14.25 24.46
CA LEU A 107 6.76 15.69 24.64
C LEU A 107 6.19 16.02 26.02
N GLU A 108 5.25 15.22 26.53
CA GLU A 108 4.68 15.41 27.88
C GLU A 108 5.74 15.21 28.98
N ALA A 109 6.62 14.22 28.83
CA ALA A 109 7.72 14.00 29.79
C ALA A 109 8.72 15.16 29.80
N ASP A 110 9.07 15.69 28.62
CA ASP A 110 10.00 16.82 28.50
C ASP A 110 9.40 18.12 29.05
N THR A 111 8.10 18.32 28.83
CA THR A 111 7.35 19.47 29.38
C THR A 111 7.27 19.41 30.91
N ASN A 112 6.98 18.24 31.48
CA ASN A 112 6.93 18.08 32.95
C ASN A 112 8.30 18.31 33.61
N ASN A 113 9.39 17.82 33.00
CA ASN A 113 10.73 18.07 33.52
C ASN A 113 11.09 19.56 33.52
N GLN A 114 10.74 20.30 32.47
CA GLN A 114 10.97 21.75 32.44
C GLN A 114 10.15 22.50 33.50
N ILE A 115 8.90 22.08 33.74
CA ILE A 115 8.07 22.66 34.79
C ILE A 115 8.68 22.42 36.17
N GLU A 116 9.17 21.20 36.46
CA GLU A 116 9.84 20.89 37.74
C GLU A 116 11.13 21.70 37.95
N GLU A 117 11.97 21.86 36.91
CA GLU A 117 13.17 22.72 37.00
C GLU A 117 12.80 24.18 37.27
N THR A 118 11.74 24.68 36.65
CA THR A 118 11.30 26.09 36.80
C THR A 118 10.79 26.34 38.23
N ILE A 119 9.98 25.43 38.78
CA ILE A 119 9.46 25.52 40.16
C ILE A 119 10.59 25.43 41.18
N SER A 120 11.53 24.49 40.99
CA SER A 120 12.73 24.38 41.82
C SER A 120 13.54 25.69 41.84
N THR A 121 13.67 26.35 40.69
CA THR A 121 14.44 27.60 40.57
C THR A 121 13.75 28.77 41.28
N GLU A 122 12.42 28.88 41.18
CA GLU A 122 11.62 29.89 41.89
C GLU A 122 11.65 29.72 43.41
N GLU A 123 11.56 28.48 43.92
CA GLU A 123 11.65 28.22 45.37
C GLU A 123 13.00 28.65 45.96
N ILE A 124 14.10 28.42 45.21
CA ILE A 124 15.44 28.83 45.64
C ILE A 124 15.57 30.36 45.66
N THR A 125 15.03 31.05 44.66
CA THR A 125 15.09 32.52 44.60
C THR A 125 14.26 33.18 45.69
N HIS A 126 13.06 32.69 45.96
CA HIS A 126 12.22 33.18 47.04
C HIS A 126 12.82 32.93 48.43
N ALA A 127 13.47 31.78 48.64
CA ALA A 127 14.17 31.49 49.89
C ALA A 127 15.39 32.41 50.12
N GLU A 128 16.05 32.83 49.05
CA GLU A 128 17.23 33.72 49.10
C GLU A 128 16.82 35.19 49.35
N GLU A 129 15.72 35.66 48.75
CA GLU A 129 15.14 36.98 49.03
C GLU A 129 14.65 37.10 50.48
N ALA A 130 13.91 36.11 50.99
CA ALA A 130 13.42 36.10 52.37
C ALA A 130 14.55 36.12 53.42
N LYS A 131 15.73 35.61 53.05
CA LYS A 131 16.91 35.61 53.93
C LYS A 131 17.63 36.96 53.93
N ASN A 132 17.55 37.73 52.85
CA ASN A 132 18.14 39.07 52.74
C ASN A 132 17.29 40.16 53.41
N GLU A 133 15.97 40.01 53.52
CA GLU A 133 15.11 40.99 54.23
C GLU A 133 15.21 40.93 55.77
N HIS A 134 15.86 39.88 56.32
CA HIS A 134 16.04 39.69 57.75
C HIS A 134 17.40 40.18 58.29
N LEU A 135 18.21 40.84 57.47
CA LEU A 135 19.50 41.47 57.79
C LEU A 135 19.37 43.00 57.81
#